data_AF-A0A7C7RXV3-F1
#
_entry.id   AF-A0A7C7RXV3-F1
#
_cell.length_a   1.000
_cell.length_b   1.000
_cell.length_c   1.000
_cell.angle_alpha   90.00
_cell.angle_beta   90.00
_cell.angle_gamma   90.00
#
_symmetry.space_group_name_H-M   'P 1'
#
loop_
_entity.id
_entity.type
_entity.pdbx_description
1 polymer ?
#
loop_
_entity_poly.entity_id
_entity_poly.type
_entity_poly.pdbx_seq_one_letter_code
_entity_poly.pdbx_strand_id
1 'polypeptide(L)'
;MKLQLFQRTSTIFALSFLLVFVWMWGLPHQQAQAAGQITTCTEAAFDAALSGGGAITFACDGTITFSGQKNISADTTIDASGQDVVLDGGGSVRLFTVDPGVSFSLNHVTLQNGNTTSGAAIQIIQGGVDLTIENSRVLSNTATNGDGGAIFADVIPSGDPITITIKQSIFENNQATGGGGAIFLDGGEAGETVGALLEISDSAFRNNQVDLASTSARGGAIYANYHVTVNIEGSVFDHNQAGGAAGAILSYNSPDPPNQFNLANNTFSNNSAGHAVGSGNRASAGAMLLTNANLVHNTFYGNSLAGGNPSINRGSVLYWAGTHTITLRDNIFHGNTNSPRECQGGSGSDNLTDDGSCNGTTIPNSVTNFDSTLGENGGPTKTHALQSSSNALDASSSCTYVSTGTNNLFSNGVAITRDQRGAARPYGSDCDKGAFELNETITQGNCSGPDLSGNQVFAFSSGETLTVTIGTANGLHCITVEQMNANHLMATGPGPNGGTLHTGNWWHITGNITDSFNISITLPYNNADNQSRVCKYPGNLGKYGWDCDDGTDTTYAANTSVSRSEITSFSDWAVGDYTGPTAVSLVQFAGHSNPPIARIVLTIKLSIVLLGVGLIVLWRIHKQERAP
;
A
#
# COMPACT_ATOMS: atom_id res chain seq x y z
N MET A 1 -21.33 30.54 71.80
CA MET A 1 -22.09 29.87 70.71
C MET A 1 -21.19 29.69 69.47
N LYS A 2 -20.24 28.73 69.49
CA LYS A 2 -19.42 28.33 68.29
C LYS A 2 -18.49 27.11 68.52
N LEU A 3 -18.91 26.08 69.28
CA LEU A 3 -18.02 24.92 69.56
C LEU A 3 -18.70 23.56 69.84
N GLN A 4 -19.88 23.28 69.26
CA GLN A 4 -20.59 21.99 69.47
C GLN A 4 -21.17 21.33 68.21
N LEU A 5 -20.77 21.78 67.01
CA LEU A 5 -21.27 21.20 65.74
C LEU A 5 -20.27 20.26 65.02
N PHE A 6 -19.07 20.06 65.57
CA PHE A 6 -17.95 19.40 64.88
C PHE A 6 -17.56 18.01 65.43
N GLN A 7 -18.44 17.37 66.22
CA GLN A 7 -18.19 16.04 66.82
C GLN A 7 -19.24 14.97 66.44
N ARG A 8 -20.13 15.22 65.47
CA ARG A 8 -21.13 14.22 64.99
C ARG A 8 -20.95 13.77 63.55
N THR A 9 -20.00 14.34 62.80
CA THR A 9 -19.71 13.96 61.41
C THR A 9 -18.63 12.87 61.28
N SER A 10 -17.71 12.78 62.25
CA SER A 10 -16.51 11.93 62.12
C SER A 10 -16.76 10.43 62.33
N THR A 11 -17.78 10.03 63.10
CA THR A 11 -18.10 8.61 63.36
C THR A 11 -18.88 7.94 62.24
N ILE A 12 -19.59 8.69 61.40
CA ILE A 12 -20.34 8.15 60.26
C ILE A 12 -19.39 7.78 59.11
N PHE A 13 -18.36 8.59 58.86
CA PHE A 13 -17.32 8.30 57.86
C PHE A 13 -16.41 7.11 58.22
N ALA A 14 -16.25 6.80 59.51
CA ALA A 14 -15.41 5.68 59.94
C ALA A 14 -16.04 4.30 59.66
N LEU A 15 -17.37 4.17 59.79
CA LEU A 15 -18.05 2.89 59.49
C LEU A 15 -18.25 2.66 57.99
N SER A 16 -18.47 3.71 57.19
CA SER A 16 -18.66 3.55 55.74
C SER A 16 -17.38 3.09 55.03
N PHE A 17 -16.20 3.55 55.45
CA PHE A 17 -14.93 3.08 54.88
C PHE A 17 -14.64 1.60 55.19
N LEU A 18 -15.03 1.12 56.38
CA LEU A 18 -14.79 -0.27 56.78
C LEU A 18 -15.69 -1.26 56.02
N LEU A 19 -16.92 -0.87 55.69
CA LEU A 19 -17.87 -1.71 54.93
C LEU A 19 -17.50 -1.83 53.45
N VAL A 20 -16.97 -0.76 52.83
CA VAL A 20 -16.51 -0.78 51.43
C VAL A 20 -15.32 -1.74 51.27
N PHE A 21 -14.38 -1.76 52.21
CA PHE A 21 -13.22 -2.66 52.16
C PHE A 21 -13.61 -4.14 52.24
N VAL A 22 -14.65 -4.50 53.00
CA VAL A 22 -15.14 -5.89 53.09
C VAL A 22 -15.88 -6.31 51.81
N TRP A 23 -16.57 -5.39 51.13
CA TRP A 23 -17.22 -5.70 49.84
C TRP A 23 -16.20 -5.89 48.69
N MET A 24 -15.07 -5.18 48.69
CA MET A 24 -14.00 -5.38 47.69
C MET A 24 -13.27 -6.74 47.82
N TRP A 25 -13.51 -7.49 48.90
CA TRP A 25 -12.96 -8.85 49.11
C TRP A 25 -13.99 -9.97 48.86
N GLY A 26 -15.24 -9.62 48.51
CA GLY A 26 -16.33 -10.56 48.24
C GLY A 26 -16.71 -10.69 46.76
N LEU A 27 -16.21 -9.80 45.89
CA LEU A 27 -16.27 -10.00 44.44
C LEU A 27 -15.30 -11.12 44.05
N PRO A 28 -15.68 -12.01 43.10
CA PRO A 28 -14.69 -12.83 42.41
C PRO A 28 -13.84 -11.90 41.55
N HIS A 29 -12.71 -11.45 42.09
CA HIS A 29 -11.61 -10.99 41.26
C HIS A 29 -11.26 -12.16 40.34
N GLN A 30 -11.50 -12.03 39.04
CA GLN A 30 -10.79 -12.84 38.06
C GLN A 30 -9.30 -12.56 38.30
N GLN A 31 -8.64 -13.49 38.97
CA GLN A 31 -7.19 -13.50 39.02
C GLN A 31 -6.75 -13.67 37.57
N ALA A 32 -6.14 -12.62 37.00
CA ALA A 32 -5.42 -12.76 35.75
C ALA A 32 -4.35 -13.84 35.96
N GLN A 33 -4.64 -15.05 35.46
CA GLN A 33 -3.71 -16.17 35.55
C GLN A 33 -2.43 -15.79 34.81
N ALA A 34 -1.29 -16.26 35.30
CA ALA A 34 -0.02 -16.02 34.65
C ALA A 34 -0.06 -16.62 33.23
N ALA A 35 0.48 -15.88 32.25
CA ALA A 35 0.47 -16.30 30.85
C ALA A 35 1.02 -17.72 30.68
N GLY A 36 0.26 -18.57 29.98
CA GLY A 36 0.61 -19.97 29.76
C GLY A 36 1.68 -20.09 28.68
N GLN A 37 2.95 -20.23 29.06
CA GLN A 37 4.03 -20.49 28.11
C GLN A 37 4.16 -21.98 27.80
N ILE A 38 3.89 -22.36 26.56
CA ILE A 38 4.02 -23.71 26.02
C ILE A 38 5.48 -23.91 25.59
N THR A 39 6.23 -24.65 26.40
CA THR A 39 7.65 -24.99 26.17
C THR A 39 7.84 -26.35 25.47
N THR A 40 6.76 -27.09 25.22
CA THR A 40 6.78 -28.34 24.45
C THR A 40 5.47 -28.46 23.69
N CYS A 41 5.54 -28.29 22.38
CA CYS A 41 4.39 -28.15 21.48
C CYS A 41 3.62 -29.48 21.39
N THR A 42 2.63 -29.63 22.27
CA THR A 42 1.81 -30.82 22.46
C THR A 42 0.39 -30.42 22.88
N GLU A 43 -0.60 -31.23 22.49
CA GLU A 43 -2.01 -30.94 22.81
C GLU A 43 -2.25 -30.82 24.32
N ALA A 44 -1.65 -31.70 25.13
CA ALA A 44 -1.79 -31.65 26.59
C ALA A 44 -1.18 -30.39 27.24
N ALA A 45 -0.14 -29.80 26.65
CA ALA A 45 0.40 -28.52 27.12
C ALA A 45 -0.47 -27.33 26.68
N PHE A 46 -1.06 -27.41 25.49
CA PHE A 46 -2.03 -26.42 25.00
C PHE A 46 -3.32 -26.42 25.83
N ASP A 47 -3.89 -27.59 26.12
CA ASP A 47 -5.11 -27.74 26.93
C ASP A 47 -4.90 -27.25 28.38
N ALA A 48 -3.71 -27.46 28.94
CA ALA A 48 -3.34 -26.90 30.24
C ALA A 48 -3.30 -25.36 30.21
N ALA A 49 -2.70 -24.76 29.17
CA ALA A 49 -2.61 -23.31 29.01
C ALA A 49 -3.98 -22.65 28.73
N LEU A 50 -4.86 -23.31 27.96
CA LEU A 50 -6.19 -22.80 27.62
C LEU A 50 -7.18 -22.83 28.80
N SER A 51 -6.95 -23.68 29.80
CA SER A 51 -7.94 -24.02 30.85
C SER A 51 -8.51 -22.86 31.70
N GLY A 52 -7.94 -21.65 31.62
CA GLY A 52 -8.46 -20.44 32.26
C GLY A 52 -8.54 -19.21 31.34
N GLY A 53 -8.35 -19.37 30.03
CA GLY A 53 -8.16 -18.26 29.09
C GLY A 53 -6.86 -17.47 29.36
N GLY A 54 -6.84 -16.20 28.98
CA GLY A 54 -5.69 -15.31 29.09
C GLY A 54 -4.69 -15.43 27.95
N ALA A 55 -3.44 -15.04 28.20
CA ALA A 55 -2.38 -15.07 27.20
C ALA A 55 -1.70 -16.45 27.16
N ILE A 56 -1.72 -17.10 26.00
CA ILE A 56 -0.98 -18.31 25.66
C ILE A 56 0.19 -17.91 24.75
N THR A 57 1.40 -18.30 25.13
CA THR A 57 2.64 -17.98 24.40
C THR A 57 3.46 -19.23 24.17
N PHE A 58 4.41 -19.20 23.24
CA PHE A 58 5.20 -20.37 22.86
C PHE A 58 6.70 -20.15 23.09
N ALA A 59 7.39 -21.24 23.38
CA ALA A 59 8.86 -21.33 23.40
C ALA A 59 9.31 -22.64 22.71
N CYS A 60 8.55 -23.03 21.68
CA CYS A 60 8.77 -24.19 20.82
C CYS A 60 8.20 -23.90 19.44
N ASP A 61 8.84 -24.49 18.42
CA ASP A 61 8.33 -24.56 17.06
C ASP A 61 7.68 -25.93 16.83
N GLY A 62 6.71 -25.99 15.91
CA GLY A 62 6.14 -27.23 15.41
C GLY A 62 4.62 -27.33 15.46
N THR A 63 4.14 -28.55 15.18
CA THR A 63 2.72 -28.84 14.98
C THR A 63 2.07 -29.46 16.22
N ILE A 64 1.02 -28.79 16.72
CA ILE A 64 0.10 -29.31 17.73
C ILE A 64 -1.14 -29.81 17.00
N THR A 65 -1.17 -31.11 16.69
CA THR A 65 -2.38 -31.76 16.17
C THR A 65 -3.40 -31.97 17.29
N PHE A 66 -4.62 -31.51 17.08
CA PHE A 66 -5.72 -31.68 18.03
C PHE A 66 -6.46 -33.00 17.78
N SER A 67 -6.70 -33.76 18.85
CA SER A 67 -7.58 -34.93 18.87
C SER A 67 -9.06 -34.58 19.11
N GLY A 68 -9.35 -33.34 19.52
CA GLY A 68 -10.70 -32.81 19.66
C GLY A 68 -10.76 -31.28 19.67
N GLN A 69 -11.93 -30.73 19.35
CA GLN A 69 -12.19 -29.29 19.27
C GLN A 69 -11.91 -28.58 20.61
N LYS A 70 -11.31 -27.40 20.53
CA LYS A 70 -11.02 -26.54 21.69
C LYS A 70 -12.11 -25.47 21.82
N ASN A 71 -12.55 -25.20 23.05
CA ASN A 71 -13.54 -24.16 23.32
C ASN A 71 -12.87 -22.94 23.95
N ILE A 72 -13.07 -21.77 23.35
CA ILE A 72 -12.61 -20.50 23.89
C ILE A 72 -13.76 -19.91 24.72
N SER A 73 -13.80 -20.26 26.01
CA SER A 73 -14.87 -19.90 26.95
C SER A 73 -14.54 -18.69 27.85
N ALA A 74 -13.46 -17.97 27.54
CA ALA A 74 -12.97 -16.79 28.23
C ALA A 74 -12.00 -16.04 27.32
N ASP A 75 -11.82 -14.74 27.55
CA ASP A 75 -10.91 -13.89 26.76
C ASP A 75 -9.53 -14.53 26.62
N THR A 76 -9.09 -14.79 25.39
CA THR A 76 -7.89 -15.59 25.11
C THR A 76 -7.07 -14.93 24.01
N THR A 77 -5.75 -14.86 24.20
CA THR A 77 -4.79 -14.42 23.18
C THR A 77 -3.77 -15.53 22.96
N ILE A 78 -3.69 -16.05 21.74
CA ILE A 78 -2.68 -17.03 21.31
C ILE A 78 -1.63 -16.27 20.51
N ASP A 79 -0.47 -16.01 21.14
CA ASP A 79 0.63 -15.27 20.53
C ASP A 79 1.84 -16.18 20.29
N ALA A 80 2.08 -16.50 19.02
CA ALA A 80 3.21 -17.29 18.56
C ALA A 80 4.40 -16.43 18.09
N SER A 81 4.42 -15.12 18.37
CA SER A 81 5.48 -14.20 17.90
C SER A 81 6.90 -14.75 18.07
N GLY A 82 7.58 -14.97 16.94
CA GLY A 82 8.96 -15.48 16.91
C GLY A 82 9.10 -17.01 16.92
N GLN A 83 8.00 -17.76 16.85
CA GLN A 83 7.97 -19.22 16.77
C GLN A 83 7.09 -19.72 15.61
N ASP A 84 7.52 -20.76 14.90
CA ASP A 84 6.75 -21.41 13.83
C ASP A 84 5.72 -22.39 14.43
N VAL A 85 4.58 -21.86 14.91
CA VAL A 85 3.52 -22.65 15.57
C VAL A 85 2.40 -22.99 14.60
N VAL A 86 2.11 -24.29 14.50
CA VAL A 86 0.99 -24.82 13.71
C VAL A 86 0.00 -25.54 14.63
N LEU A 87 -1.25 -25.09 14.65
CA LEU A 87 -2.38 -25.81 15.24
C LEU A 87 -3.10 -26.54 14.10
N ASP A 88 -3.33 -27.84 14.26
CA ASP A 88 -3.71 -28.74 13.16
C ASP A 88 -4.93 -29.62 13.52
N GLY A 89 -5.99 -29.54 12.72
CA GLY A 89 -7.23 -30.31 12.89
C GLY A 89 -7.15 -31.78 12.42
N GLY A 90 -5.97 -32.27 12.02
CA GLY A 90 -5.71 -33.65 11.62
C GLY A 90 -6.48 -34.12 10.38
N GLY A 91 -7.15 -33.21 9.65
CA GLY A 91 -8.10 -33.56 8.59
C GLY A 91 -9.40 -34.19 9.11
N SER A 92 -9.76 -34.02 10.39
CA SER A 92 -10.96 -34.65 10.99
C SER A 92 -11.59 -33.91 12.17
N VAL A 93 -11.03 -32.78 12.60
CA VAL A 93 -11.44 -32.03 13.81
C VAL A 93 -11.65 -30.56 13.44
N ARG A 94 -12.63 -29.88 14.05
CA ARG A 94 -12.68 -28.41 14.07
C ARG A 94 -11.70 -27.90 15.11
N LEU A 95 -10.87 -26.91 14.79
CA LEU A 95 -9.89 -26.41 15.77
C LEU A 95 -10.56 -25.69 16.94
N PHE A 96 -11.42 -24.70 16.68
CA PHE A 96 -12.02 -23.85 17.72
C PHE A 96 -13.54 -23.67 17.62
N THR A 97 -14.20 -23.61 18.77
CA THR A 97 -15.44 -22.83 18.98
C THR A 97 -15.15 -21.66 19.91
N VAL A 98 -15.88 -20.56 19.74
CA VAL A 98 -15.82 -19.39 20.63
C VAL A 98 -17.19 -19.20 21.27
N ASP A 99 -17.22 -19.06 22.60
CA ASP A 99 -18.44 -18.79 23.38
C ASP A 99 -18.87 -17.32 23.24
N PRO A 100 -20.13 -16.95 23.55
CA PRO A 100 -20.63 -15.59 23.43
C PRO A 100 -19.98 -14.65 24.47
N GLY A 101 -19.75 -13.40 24.11
CA GLY A 101 -19.17 -12.40 25.02
C GLY A 101 -17.65 -12.49 25.19
N VAL A 102 -16.92 -13.11 24.24
CA VAL A 102 -15.50 -13.45 24.34
C VAL A 102 -14.65 -12.69 23.32
N SER A 103 -13.55 -12.10 23.78
CA SER A 103 -12.46 -11.62 22.92
C SER A 103 -11.47 -12.75 22.61
N PHE A 104 -11.33 -13.13 21.34
CA PHE A 104 -10.36 -14.15 20.90
C PHE A 104 -9.34 -13.56 19.92
N SER A 105 -8.08 -13.53 20.32
CA SER A 105 -6.98 -12.99 19.50
C SER A 105 -5.98 -14.08 19.11
N LEU A 106 -5.59 -14.08 17.83
CA LEU A 106 -4.62 -14.97 17.23
C LEU A 106 -3.52 -14.16 16.56
N ASN A 107 -2.27 -14.35 16.97
CA ASN A 107 -1.12 -13.68 16.38
C ASN A 107 0.00 -14.66 16.00
N HIS A 108 0.52 -14.51 14.79
CA HIS A 108 1.63 -15.28 14.21
C HIS A 108 1.42 -16.81 14.15
N VAL A 109 0.18 -17.30 14.19
CA VAL A 109 -0.14 -18.74 14.27
C VAL A 109 -0.66 -19.29 12.94
N THR A 110 -0.38 -20.56 12.64
CA THR A 110 -1.02 -21.28 11.54
C THR A 110 -2.16 -22.16 12.07
N LEU A 111 -3.39 -21.94 11.59
CA LEU A 111 -4.52 -22.86 11.76
C LEU A 111 -4.73 -23.66 10.48
N GLN A 112 -4.62 -24.99 10.53
CA GLN A 112 -4.73 -25.79 9.31
C GLN A 112 -5.47 -27.12 9.46
N ASN A 113 -5.86 -27.69 8.32
CA ASN A 113 -6.41 -29.04 8.19
C ASN A 113 -7.65 -29.31 9.07
N GLY A 114 -8.40 -28.26 9.43
CA GLY A 114 -9.71 -28.41 10.04
C GLY A 114 -10.67 -29.11 9.08
N ASN A 115 -11.46 -30.06 9.58
CA ASN A 115 -12.49 -30.74 8.78
C ASN A 115 -13.75 -31.00 9.61
N THR A 116 -14.89 -30.46 9.17
CA THR A 116 -16.18 -30.58 9.87
C THR A 116 -17.36 -30.23 8.94
N THR A 117 -18.56 -29.96 9.46
CA THR A 117 -19.71 -29.51 8.66
C THR A 117 -19.57 -28.06 8.16
N SER A 118 -19.35 -27.11 9.08
CA SER A 118 -19.22 -25.65 8.85
C SER A 118 -18.16 -25.05 9.78
N GLY A 119 -17.41 -24.02 9.36
CA GLY A 119 -16.43 -23.33 10.22
C GLY A 119 -15.33 -24.26 10.71
N ALA A 120 -14.52 -24.81 9.79
CA ALA A 120 -13.63 -25.92 10.15
C ALA A 120 -12.35 -25.51 10.90
N ALA A 121 -11.92 -24.25 10.79
CA ALA A 121 -10.95 -23.67 11.71
C ALA A 121 -11.63 -23.09 12.96
N ILE A 122 -12.59 -22.20 12.78
CA ILE A 122 -13.27 -21.47 13.86
C ILE A 122 -14.79 -21.48 13.60
N GLN A 123 -15.58 -21.79 14.62
CA GLN A 123 -17.02 -21.55 14.62
C GLN A 123 -17.41 -20.57 15.74
N ILE A 124 -18.10 -19.49 15.36
CA ILE A 124 -18.83 -18.58 16.23
C ILE A 124 -20.33 -18.84 15.99
N ILE A 125 -21.14 -18.93 17.04
CA ILE A 125 -22.57 -19.30 16.94
C ILE A 125 -23.54 -18.33 17.63
N GLN A 126 -23.03 -17.26 18.26
CA GLN A 126 -23.83 -16.23 18.93
C GLN A 126 -23.07 -14.89 18.90
N GLY A 127 -23.78 -13.80 19.22
CA GLY A 127 -23.24 -12.45 19.27
C GLY A 127 -22.27 -12.17 20.42
N GLY A 128 -21.72 -10.95 20.40
CA GLY A 128 -20.78 -10.44 21.40
C GLY A 128 -19.38 -11.04 21.32
N VAL A 129 -18.94 -11.46 20.14
CA VAL A 129 -17.60 -12.05 19.93
C VAL A 129 -16.73 -11.12 19.10
N ASP A 130 -15.57 -10.77 19.65
CA ASP A 130 -14.53 -9.99 18.98
C ASP A 130 -13.36 -10.94 18.61
N LEU A 131 -13.32 -11.37 17.36
CA LEU A 131 -12.26 -12.23 16.81
C LEU A 131 -11.20 -11.39 16.10
N THR A 132 -9.95 -11.46 16.55
CA THR A 132 -8.80 -10.80 15.91
C THR A 132 -7.80 -11.83 15.38
N ILE A 133 -7.37 -11.68 14.12
CA ILE A 133 -6.40 -12.56 13.45
C ILE A 133 -5.32 -11.69 12.80
N GLU A 134 -4.15 -11.59 13.44
CA GLU A 134 -3.00 -10.81 12.95
C GLU A 134 -1.83 -11.71 12.54
N ASN A 135 -1.10 -11.36 11.48
CA ASN A 135 0.16 -11.99 11.05
C ASN A 135 0.07 -13.53 10.86
N SER A 136 -1.14 -14.07 10.67
CA SER A 136 -1.47 -15.49 10.86
C SER A 136 -1.88 -16.16 9.55
N ARG A 137 -1.96 -17.49 9.58
CA ARG A 137 -2.23 -18.32 8.39
C ARG A 137 -3.40 -19.26 8.67
N VAL A 138 -4.35 -19.32 7.76
CA VAL A 138 -5.56 -20.15 7.87
C VAL A 138 -5.68 -20.98 6.61
N LEU A 139 -5.26 -22.24 6.69
CA LEU A 139 -4.86 -23.05 5.52
C LEU A 139 -5.65 -24.36 5.40
N SER A 140 -6.15 -24.67 4.20
CA SER A 140 -6.69 -26.00 3.85
C SER A 140 -7.86 -26.50 4.73
N ASN A 141 -8.58 -25.60 5.40
CA ASN A 141 -9.72 -25.96 6.26
C ASN A 141 -10.96 -26.24 5.39
N THR A 142 -11.75 -27.26 5.74
CA THR A 142 -12.81 -27.81 4.88
C THR A 142 -14.15 -27.99 5.61
N ALA A 143 -15.16 -27.22 5.20
CA ALA A 143 -16.56 -27.40 5.54
C ALA A 143 -17.22 -28.39 4.55
N THR A 144 -17.45 -29.62 4.99
CA THR A 144 -17.84 -30.77 4.15
C THR A 144 -19.33 -30.90 3.84
N ASN A 145 -20.19 -30.16 4.54
CA ASN A 145 -21.64 -30.16 4.32
C ASN A 145 -22.27 -28.86 4.88
N GLY A 146 -21.67 -27.72 4.54
CA GLY A 146 -22.01 -26.43 5.12
C GLY A 146 -21.09 -25.31 4.62
N ASP A 147 -21.10 -24.21 5.36
CA ASP A 147 -20.57 -22.91 4.98
C ASP A 147 -19.33 -22.54 5.82
N GLY A 148 -18.53 -21.57 5.35
CA GLY A 148 -17.39 -21.06 6.09
C GLY A 148 -16.25 -22.08 6.20
N GLY A 149 -15.53 -22.31 5.10
CA GLY A 149 -14.53 -23.39 5.03
C GLY A 149 -13.46 -23.31 6.12
N ALA A 150 -13.05 -22.09 6.46
CA ALA A 150 -12.28 -21.82 7.68
C ALA A 150 -13.15 -21.28 8.81
N ILE A 151 -13.85 -20.16 8.59
CA ILE A 151 -14.61 -19.45 9.63
C ILE A 151 -16.09 -19.46 9.28
N PHE A 152 -16.91 -19.95 10.20
CA PHE A 152 -18.36 -19.77 10.19
C PHE A 152 -18.75 -18.93 11.40
N ALA A 153 -19.47 -17.83 11.17
CA ALA A 153 -19.96 -16.93 12.21
C ALA A 153 -21.42 -16.57 11.94
N ASP A 154 -22.25 -16.64 12.97
CA ASP A 154 -23.71 -16.57 12.88
C ASP A 154 -24.28 -15.83 14.10
N VAL A 155 -24.91 -14.66 13.88
CA VAL A 155 -25.58 -13.87 14.92
C VAL A 155 -26.97 -14.47 15.21
N ILE A 156 -27.00 -15.55 15.99
CA ILE A 156 -28.23 -16.02 16.64
C ILE A 156 -28.75 -14.90 17.58
N PRO A 157 -30.07 -14.61 17.62
CA PRO A 157 -30.64 -13.41 18.26
C PRO A 157 -30.19 -13.14 19.71
N SER A 158 -29.15 -12.32 19.80
CA SER A 158 -28.53 -11.76 21.00
C SER A 158 -28.09 -10.34 20.64
N GLY A 159 -28.22 -9.39 21.56
CA GLY A 159 -28.22 -7.95 21.25
C GLY A 159 -26.85 -7.34 20.88
N ASP A 160 -25.82 -8.17 20.73
CA ASP A 160 -24.42 -7.79 20.65
C ASP A 160 -23.82 -8.27 19.32
N PRO A 161 -23.04 -7.45 18.59
CA PRO A 161 -22.54 -7.79 17.26
C PRO A 161 -21.45 -8.88 17.30
N ILE A 162 -21.10 -9.43 16.13
CA ILE A 162 -19.84 -10.16 15.93
C ILE A 162 -18.87 -9.23 15.20
N THR A 163 -17.66 -9.06 15.72
CA THR A 163 -16.55 -8.39 15.03
C THR A 163 -15.52 -9.42 14.60
N ILE A 164 -15.06 -9.36 13.35
CA ILE A 164 -13.94 -10.15 12.84
C ILE A 164 -12.93 -9.19 12.21
N THR A 165 -11.76 -9.05 12.85
CA THR A 165 -10.65 -8.22 12.39
C THR A 165 -9.53 -9.12 11.88
N ILE A 166 -9.15 -8.96 10.61
CA ILE A 166 -8.12 -9.74 9.93
C ILE A 166 -7.05 -8.78 9.40
N LYS A 167 -5.79 -9.01 9.80
CA LYS A 167 -4.68 -8.13 9.44
C LYS A 167 -3.42 -8.91 9.07
N GLN A 168 -2.75 -8.50 8.00
CA GLN A 168 -1.46 -9.07 7.56
C GLN A 168 -1.45 -10.61 7.48
N SER A 169 -2.59 -11.21 7.13
CA SER A 169 -2.87 -12.64 7.30
C SER A 169 -3.22 -13.34 5.97
N ILE A 170 -3.05 -14.66 5.93
CA ILE A 170 -3.22 -15.48 4.72
C ILE A 170 -4.35 -16.50 4.93
N PHE A 171 -5.41 -16.41 4.14
CA PHE A 171 -6.48 -17.41 4.04
C PHE A 171 -6.33 -18.16 2.72
N GLU A 172 -5.87 -19.41 2.76
CA GLU A 172 -5.48 -20.13 1.54
C GLU A 172 -5.95 -21.59 1.46
N ASN A 173 -6.43 -22.00 0.28
CA ASN A 173 -6.96 -23.34 -0.01
C ASN A 173 -8.12 -23.80 0.89
N ASN A 174 -8.85 -22.89 1.56
CA ASN A 174 -10.01 -23.27 2.37
C ASN A 174 -11.22 -23.58 1.48
N GLN A 175 -12.08 -24.50 1.92
CA GLN A 175 -13.11 -25.09 1.07
C GLN A 175 -14.45 -25.22 1.80
N ALA A 176 -15.56 -24.91 1.13
CA ALA A 176 -16.91 -25.19 1.63
C ALA A 176 -17.83 -25.80 0.56
N THR A 177 -18.90 -26.49 0.95
CA THR A 177 -19.90 -27.03 0.00
C THR A 177 -21.12 -26.13 -0.15
N GLY A 178 -21.39 -25.29 0.85
CA GLY A 178 -22.38 -24.22 0.78
C GLY A 178 -21.76 -22.94 0.23
N GLY A 179 -21.53 -21.96 1.10
CA GLY A 179 -20.94 -20.67 0.78
C GLY A 179 -19.75 -20.29 1.67
N GLY A 180 -18.99 -19.27 1.26
CA GLY A 180 -17.88 -18.73 2.05
C GLY A 180 -16.72 -19.71 2.16
N GLY A 181 -15.99 -19.94 1.05
CA GLY A 181 -14.93 -20.95 1.01
C GLY A 181 -13.82 -20.70 2.03
N ALA A 182 -13.55 -19.45 2.38
CA ALA A 182 -12.82 -19.09 3.61
C ALA A 182 -13.77 -18.70 4.74
N ILE A 183 -14.64 -17.71 4.54
CA ILE A 183 -15.46 -17.08 5.59
C ILE A 183 -16.93 -17.05 5.19
N PHE A 184 -17.80 -17.57 6.06
CA PHE A 184 -19.23 -17.28 6.07
C PHE A 184 -19.55 -16.46 7.32
N LEU A 185 -20.28 -15.35 7.13
CA LEU A 185 -20.68 -14.43 8.18
C LEU A 185 -22.16 -14.05 8.00
N ASP A 186 -22.99 -14.39 9.00
CA ASP A 186 -24.40 -14.00 9.07
C ASP A 186 -24.60 -12.96 10.18
N GLY A 187 -25.22 -11.81 9.84
CA GLY A 187 -25.55 -10.75 10.80
C GLY A 187 -26.94 -10.86 11.43
N GLY A 188 -27.72 -11.90 11.14
CA GLY A 188 -28.96 -12.23 11.86
C GLY A 188 -30.26 -11.97 11.08
N GLU A 189 -31.42 -12.10 11.74
CA GLU A 189 -32.71 -12.06 11.04
C GLU A 189 -33.18 -10.65 10.63
N ALA A 190 -33.95 -10.59 9.53
CA ALA A 190 -34.45 -9.35 8.95
C ALA A 190 -35.40 -8.60 9.89
N GLY A 191 -34.99 -7.41 10.33
CA GLY A 191 -35.72 -6.56 11.29
C GLY A 191 -34.95 -6.29 12.59
N GLU A 192 -33.88 -7.05 12.86
CA GLU A 192 -32.94 -6.74 13.93
C GLU A 192 -32.10 -5.49 13.61
N THR A 193 -31.67 -4.75 14.64
CA THR A 193 -30.77 -3.58 14.51
C THR A 193 -29.31 -3.92 14.80
N VAL A 194 -29.01 -5.20 15.03
CA VAL A 194 -27.69 -5.76 15.26
C VAL A 194 -27.23 -6.44 13.97
N GLY A 195 -25.93 -6.46 13.74
CA GLY A 195 -25.31 -7.04 12.55
C GLY A 195 -23.86 -7.43 12.83
N ALA A 196 -23.15 -7.84 11.80
CA ALA A 196 -21.75 -8.25 11.92
C ALA A 196 -20.80 -7.28 11.20
N LEU A 197 -19.58 -7.14 11.73
CA LEU A 197 -18.51 -6.31 11.19
C LEU A 197 -17.31 -7.18 10.81
N LEU A 198 -16.89 -7.11 9.55
CA LEU A 198 -15.70 -7.79 9.03
C LEU A 198 -14.71 -6.75 8.50
N GLU A 199 -13.55 -6.61 9.13
CA GLU A 199 -12.51 -5.66 8.73
C GLU A 199 -11.25 -6.41 8.31
N ILE A 200 -10.77 -6.14 7.10
CA ILE A 200 -9.66 -6.86 6.46
C ILE A 200 -8.61 -5.85 6.00
N SER A 201 -7.39 -5.96 6.51
CA SER A 201 -6.25 -5.11 6.14
C SER A 201 -5.04 -5.93 5.73
N ASP A 202 -4.31 -5.49 4.70
CA ASP A 202 -3.00 -6.03 4.30
C ASP A 202 -2.97 -7.57 4.10
N SER A 203 -4.10 -8.19 3.74
CA SER A 203 -4.30 -9.65 3.84
C SER A 203 -4.54 -10.33 2.50
N ALA A 204 -4.29 -11.64 2.43
CA ALA A 204 -4.35 -12.41 1.19
C ALA A 204 -5.35 -13.58 1.28
N PHE A 205 -6.39 -13.54 0.46
CA PHE A 205 -7.35 -14.62 0.24
C PHE A 205 -7.00 -15.31 -1.09
N ARG A 206 -6.45 -16.53 -1.02
CA ARG A 206 -5.91 -17.25 -2.18
C ARG A 206 -6.50 -18.64 -2.36
N ASN A 207 -6.94 -18.99 -3.57
CA ASN A 207 -7.38 -20.34 -3.92
C ASN A 207 -8.51 -20.91 -3.03
N ASN A 208 -9.27 -20.07 -2.33
CA ASN A 208 -10.40 -20.53 -1.53
C ASN A 208 -11.57 -20.86 -2.47
N GLN A 209 -12.30 -21.93 -2.20
CA GLN A 209 -13.34 -22.41 -3.13
C GLN A 209 -14.62 -22.89 -2.47
N VAL A 210 -15.71 -22.79 -3.21
CA VAL A 210 -17.01 -23.39 -2.88
C VAL A 210 -17.52 -24.27 -4.03
N ASP A 211 -18.03 -25.46 -3.69
CA ASP A 211 -18.30 -26.59 -4.60
C ASP A 211 -18.51 -26.20 -6.07
N LEU A 212 -17.49 -26.47 -6.89
CA LEU A 212 -17.43 -26.08 -8.30
C LEU A 212 -18.47 -26.78 -9.19
N ALA A 213 -19.15 -27.83 -8.69
CA ALA A 213 -20.26 -28.49 -9.38
C ALA A 213 -21.64 -27.90 -9.01
N SER A 214 -21.74 -27.08 -7.95
CA SER A 214 -23.01 -26.61 -7.40
C SER A 214 -23.34 -25.16 -7.79
N THR A 215 -24.38 -24.97 -8.59
CA THR A 215 -24.93 -23.63 -8.92
C THR A 215 -25.52 -22.86 -7.73
N SER A 216 -25.64 -23.52 -6.58
CA SER A 216 -26.03 -22.89 -5.31
C SER A 216 -24.82 -22.42 -4.49
N ALA A 217 -23.61 -22.94 -4.77
CA ALA A 217 -22.39 -22.61 -4.04
C ALA A 217 -21.84 -21.24 -4.49
N ARG A 218 -21.53 -20.36 -3.52
CA ARG A 218 -21.27 -18.93 -3.75
C ARG A 218 -20.32 -18.30 -2.74
N GLY A 219 -19.63 -17.23 -3.13
CA GLY A 219 -18.65 -16.56 -2.26
C GLY A 219 -17.44 -17.45 -2.03
N GLY A 220 -16.62 -17.66 -3.07
CA GLY A 220 -15.48 -18.58 -3.02
C GLY A 220 -14.45 -18.22 -1.95
N ALA A 221 -14.28 -16.94 -1.62
CA ALA A 221 -13.60 -16.52 -0.40
C ALA A 221 -14.60 -16.16 0.72
N ILE A 222 -15.47 -15.17 0.50
CA ILE A 222 -16.32 -14.57 1.54
C ILE A 222 -17.80 -14.62 1.13
N TYR A 223 -18.65 -15.02 2.06
CA TYR A 223 -20.10 -14.90 1.99
C TYR A 223 -20.60 -14.09 3.20
N ALA A 224 -21.28 -12.98 2.92
CA ALA A 224 -21.93 -12.13 3.91
C ALA A 224 -23.45 -12.19 3.72
N ASN A 225 -24.16 -12.62 4.75
CA ASN A 225 -25.63 -12.80 4.77
C ASN A 225 -26.22 -11.87 5.83
N TYR A 226 -27.25 -11.08 5.52
CA TYR A 226 -27.97 -10.16 6.44
C TYR A 226 -27.15 -9.17 7.31
N HIS A 227 -27.47 -7.87 7.25
CA HIS A 227 -26.94 -6.80 8.11
C HIS A 227 -25.39 -6.71 8.25
N VAL A 228 -24.61 -7.30 7.34
CA VAL A 228 -23.13 -7.31 7.44
C VAL A 228 -22.53 -6.01 6.92
N THR A 229 -21.56 -5.45 7.64
CA THR A 229 -20.63 -4.42 7.14
C THR A 229 -19.25 -5.03 6.90
N VAL A 230 -18.70 -4.85 5.71
CA VAL A 230 -17.40 -5.41 5.29
C VAL A 230 -16.47 -4.29 4.82
N ASN A 231 -15.37 -4.08 5.52
CA ASN A 231 -14.34 -3.08 5.20
C ASN A 231 -13.05 -3.79 4.78
N ILE A 232 -12.47 -3.40 3.64
CA ILE A 232 -11.27 -4.05 3.09
C ILE A 232 -10.29 -3.01 2.55
N GLU A 233 -9.06 -3.03 3.05
CA GLU A 233 -7.94 -2.24 2.54
C GLU A 233 -6.66 -3.07 2.33
N GLY A 234 -5.82 -2.66 1.37
CA GLY A 234 -4.45 -3.19 1.21
C GLY A 234 -4.38 -4.68 0.81
N SER A 235 -5.50 -5.28 0.43
CA SER A 235 -5.67 -6.74 0.43
C SER A 235 -5.77 -7.34 -0.98
N VAL A 236 -5.41 -8.62 -1.10
CA VAL A 236 -5.44 -9.36 -2.36
C VAL A 236 -6.40 -10.55 -2.30
N PHE A 237 -7.29 -10.64 -3.28
CA PHE A 237 -8.18 -11.78 -3.53
C PHE A 237 -7.76 -12.41 -4.86
N ASP A 238 -7.09 -13.57 -4.82
CA ASP A 238 -6.55 -14.22 -6.02
C ASP A 238 -7.00 -15.69 -6.17
N HIS A 239 -7.39 -16.07 -7.39
CA HIS A 239 -7.80 -17.43 -7.76
C HIS A 239 -8.93 -18.06 -6.89
N ASN A 240 -9.76 -17.25 -6.22
CA ASN A 240 -10.89 -17.78 -5.44
C ASN A 240 -12.08 -18.15 -6.37
N GLN A 241 -12.77 -19.25 -6.07
CA GLN A 241 -13.64 -19.94 -7.04
C GLN A 241 -15.00 -20.37 -6.47
N ALA A 242 -16.06 -20.32 -7.28
CA ALA A 242 -17.40 -20.76 -6.90
C ALA A 242 -18.15 -21.50 -8.03
N GLY A 243 -18.86 -22.59 -7.73
CA GLY A 243 -19.69 -23.31 -8.72
C GLY A 243 -20.99 -22.61 -9.16
N GLY A 244 -21.31 -21.43 -8.60
CA GLY A 244 -22.53 -20.69 -8.90
C GLY A 244 -22.36 -19.18 -9.16
N ALA A 245 -21.86 -18.42 -8.19
CA ALA A 245 -21.67 -16.96 -8.32
C ALA A 245 -20.68 -16.40 -7.30
N ALA A 246 -19.94 -15.35 -7.72
CA ALA A 246 -18.93 -14.62 -6.93
C ALA A 246 -17.82 -15.53 -6.38
N GLY A 247 -16.77 -15.73 -7.17
CA GLY A 247 -15.55 -16.44 -6.77
C GLY A 247 -14.81 -15.77 -5.61
N ALA A 248 -14.86 -14.44 -5.47
CA ALA A 248 -14.32 -13.74 -4.32
C ALA A 248 -15.39 -13.50 -3.24
N ILE A 249 -16.25 -12.48 -3.42
CA ILE A 249 -17.10 -11.95 -2.34
C ILE A 249 -18.57 -11.89 -2.75
N LEU A 250 -19.43 -12.55 -1.97
CA LEU A 250 -20.88 -12.53 -2.08
C LEU A 250 -21.52 -11.72 -0.95
N SER A 251 -22.37 -10.75 -1.31
CA SER A 251 -23.46 -10.27 -0.46
C SER A 251 -24.75 -11.03 -0.78
N TYR A 252 -25.45 -11.51 0.24
CA TYR A 252 -26.74 -12.17 0.07
C TYR A 252 -27.74 -11.79 1.18
N ASN A 253 -29.02 -12.06 0.89
CA ASN A 253 -30.20 -11.70 1.70
C ASN A 253 -30.04 -10.36 2.45
N SER A 254 -30.15 -9.25 1.72
CA SER A 254 -29.93 -7.91 2.25
C SER A 254 -31.27 -7.17 2.36
N PRO A 255 -31.92 -7.17 3.55
CA PRO A 255 -33.13 -6.39 3.83
C PRO A 255 -32.79 -4.90 4.01
N ASP A 256 -33.62 -4.15 4.74
CA ASP A 256 -33.35 -2.78 5.17
C ASP A 256 -33.07 -2.80 6.69
N PRO A 257 -31.88 -2.41 7.18
CA PRO A 257 -30.75 -1.86 6.44
C PRO A 257 -29.96 -2.90 5.62
N PRO A 258 -29.47 -2.54 4.41
CA PRO A 258 -28.76 -3.47 3.54
C PRO A 258 -27.30 -3.70 3.98
N ASN A 259 -26.72 -4.85 3.59
CA ASN A 259 -25.29 -5.14 3.78
C ASN A 259 -24.45 -4.07 3.06
N GLN A 260 -23.38 -3.61 3.72
CA GLN A 260 -22.53 -2.49 3.28
C GLN A 260 -21.09 -2.96 3.06
N PHE A 261 -20.45 -2.50 1.97
CA PHE A 261 -19.09 -2.88 1.60
C PHE A 261 -18.25 -1.63 1.32
N ASN A 262 -17.08 -1.51 1.94
CA ASN A 262 -16.14 -0.41 1.70
C ASN A 262 -14.78 -1.00 1.33
N LEU A 263 -14.39 -0.86 0.06
CA LEU A 263 -13.19 -1.46 -0.51
C LEU A 263 -12.27 -0.38 -1.09
N ALA A 264 -11.09 -0.21 -0.50
CA ALA A 264 -10.06 0.72 -0.97
C ALA A 264 -8.72 0.01 -1.23
N ASN A 265 -7.97 0.38 -2.26
CA ASN A 265 -6.59 -0.09 -2.46
C ASN A 265 -6.45 -1.65 -2.47
N ASN A 266 -7.36 -2.40 -3.09
CA ASN A 266 -7.31 -3.87 -3.16
C ASN A 266 -7.08 -4.41 -4.58
N THR A 267 -6.44 -5.58 -4.69
CA THR A 267 -6.32 -6.32 -5.95
C THR A 267 -7.21 -7.56 -5.96
N PHE A 268 -8.10 -7.67 -6.94
CA PHE A 268 -8.93 -8.84 -7.22
C PHE A 268 -8.48 -9.47 -8.54
N SER A 269 -7.73 -10.56 -8.46
CA SER A 269 -7.10 -11.22 -9.62
C SER A 269 -7.66 -12.63 -9.85
N ASN A 270 -7.93 -13.01 -11.09
CA ASN A 270 -8.26 -14.39 -11.50
C ASN A 270 -9.44 -15.08 -10.77
N ASN A 271 -10.25 -14.36 -10.00
CA ASN A 271 -11.39 -14.96 -9.27
C ASN A 271 -12.47 -15.35 -10.27
N SER A 272 -13.10 -16.52 -10.08
CA SER A 272 -14.07 -17.00 -11.06
C SER A 272 -15.30 -17.67 -10.46
N ALA A 273 -16.40 -17.56 -11.21
CA ALA A 273 -17.62 -18.31 -10.95
C ALA A 273 -17.99 -19.17 -12.15
N GLY A 274 -18.26 -20.44 -11.91
CA GLY A 274 -18.95 -21.31 -12.84
C GLY A 274 -20.43 -20.97 -12.89
N HIS A 275 -20.97 -20.70 -14.07
CA HIS A 275 -22.42 -20.72 -14.28
C HIS A 275 -22.82 -21.92 -15.12
N ALA A 276 -23.69 -22.79 -14.59
CA ALA A 276 -24.32 -23.85 -15.38
C ALA A 276 -25.68 -23.41 -15.90
N VAL A 277 -25.93 -23.70 -17.19
CA VAL A 277 -27.20 -23.43 -17.86
C VAL A 277 -28.36 -24.22 -17.22
N GLY A 278 -29.42 -23.52 -16.79
CA GLY A 278 -30.68 -24.15 -16.39
C GLY A 278 -31.48 -23.39 -15.34
N SER A 279 -30.83 -22.78 -14.35
CA SER A 279 -31.52 -22.02 -13.30
C SER A 279 -31.88 -20.61 -13.77
N GLY A 280 -33.17 -20.34 -14.00
CA GLY A 280 -33.65 -19.06 -14.55
C GLY A 280 -33.29 -17.83 -13.71
N ASN A 281 -32.85 -16.77 -14.39
CA ASN A 281 -32.69 -15.38 -13.91
C ASN A 281 -32.09 -15.18 -12.50
N ARG A 282 -31.17 -16.04 -12.07
CA ARG A 282 -30.37 -15.77 -10.87
C ARG A 282 -29.31 -14.71 -11.17
N ALA A 283 -29.19 -13.75 -10.26
CA ALA A 283 -28.08 -12.80 -10.17
C ALA A 283 -26.75 -13.57 -10.12
N SER A 284 -25.75 -13.13 -10.89
CA SER A 284 -24.45 -13.82 -10.99
C SER A 284 -23.37 -12.88 -11.50
N ALA A 285 -22.18 -13.01 -10.92
CA ALA A 285 -20.94 -12.34 -11.32
C ALA A 285 -19.74 -13.28 -11.17
N GLY A 286 -18.64 -12.99 -11.86
CA GLY A 286 -17.40 -13.75 -11.76
C GLY A 286 -16.68 -13.50 -10.43
N ALA A 287 -16.21 -12.28 -10.17
CA ALA A 287 -15.54 -11.93 -8.91
C ALA A 287 -16.51 -11.70 -7.75
N MET A 288 -17.46 -10.76 -7.90
CA MET A 288 -18.19 -10.15 -6.80
C MET A 288 -19.66 -9.90 -7.11
N LEU A 289 -20.55 -10.15 -6.15
CA LEU A 289 -21.96 -9.78 -6.25
C LEU A 289 -22.33 -9.07 -4.95
N LEU A 290 -22.66 -7.78 -5.06
CA LEU A 290 -22.76 -6.87 -3.91
C LEU A 290 -24.13 -6.18 -3.84
N THR A 291 -24.37 -5.55 -2.71
CA THR A 291 -25.58 -4.79 -2.36
C THR A 291 -25.26 -3.31 -2.33
N ASN A 292 -25.10 -2.66 -1.17
CA ASN A 292 -24.52 -1.32 -1.10
C ASN A 292 -23.00 -1.43 -1.01
N ALA A 293 -22.26 -0.73 -1.86
CA ALA A 293 -20.80 -0.80 -1.86
C ALA A 293 -20.11 0.47 -2.36
N ASN A 294 -18.96 0.79 -1.77
CA ASN A 294 -18.05 1.85 -2.21
C ASN A 294 -16.71 1.19 -2.57
N LEU A 295 -16.36 1.20 -3.86
CA LEU A 295 -15.11 0.66 -4.39
C LEU A 295 -14.28 1.83 -4.93
N VAL A 296 -13.13 2.09 -4.31
CA VAL A 296 -12.22 3.18 -4.69
C VAL A 296 -10.80 2.66 -4.89
N HIS A 297 -10.11 3.03 -5.98
CA HIS A 297 -8.73 2.61 -6.25
C HIS A 297 -8.47 1.10 -6.11
N ASN A 298 -9.39 0.24 -6.57
CA ASN A 298 -9.16 -1.21 -6.63
C ASN A 298 -8.77 -1.64 -8.05
N THR A 299 -8.06 -2.76 -8.17
CA THR A 299 -7.65 -3.36 -9.45
C THR A 299 -8.31 -4.72 -9.64
N PHE A 300 -9.12 -4.85 -10.69
CA PHE A 300 -9.83 -6.07 -11.08
C PHE A 300 -9.23 -6.63 -12.37
N TYR A 301 -8.44 -7.70 -12.26
CA TYR A 301 -7.75 -8.31 -13.40
C TYR A 301 -8.10 -9.80 -13.59
N GLY A 302 -8.31 -10.24 -14.83
CA GLY A 302 -8.43 -11.67 -15.18
C GLY A 302 -9.65 -12.40 -14.60
N ASN A 303 -10.55 -11.73 -13.88
CA ASN A 303 -11.70 -12.36 -13.24
C ASN A 303 -12.70 -12.83 -14.30
N SER A 304 -13.45 -13.90 -14.04
CA SER A 304 -14.31 -14.49 -15.08
C SER A 304 -15.60 -15.15 -14.59
N LEU A 305 -16.62 -15.10 -15.45
CA LEU A 305 -17.90 -15.78 -15.24
C LEU A 305 -18.11 -16.82 -16.35
N ALA A 306 -17.73 -18.07 -16.10
CA ALA A 306 -17.87 -19.14 -17.08
C ALA A 306 -19.36 -19.45 -17.37
N GLY A 307 -19.69 -19.89 -18.58
CA GLY A 307 -21.04 -20.36 -18.92
C GLY A 307 -22.12 -19.27 -19.01
N GLY A 308 -21.74 -18.01 -19.21
CA GLY A 308 -22.67 -16.92 -19.50
C GLY A 308 -23.46 -17.17 -20.79
N ASN A 309 -24.78 -17.28 -20.70
CA ASN A 309 -25.65 -17.09 -21.86
C ASN A 309 -25.58 -15.60 -22.26
N PRO A 310 -25.07 -15.23 -23.45
CA PRO A 310 -24.79 -13.83 -23.80
C PRO A 310 -26.04 -12.95 -23.93
N SER A 311 -27.26 -13.53 -23.91
CA SER A 311 -28.51 -12.74 -23.83
C SER A 311 -28.92 -12.36 -22.39
N ILE A 312 -28.15 -12.74 -21.37
CA ILE A 312 -28.40 -12.36 -19.97
C ILE A 312 -27.30 -11.39 -19.52
N ASN A 313 -27.68 -10.11 -19.35
CA ASN A 313 -26.81 -9.05 -18.81
C ASN A 313 -26.24 -9.44 -17.43
N ARG A 314 -24.90 -9.58 -17.32
CA ARG A 314 -24.13 -9.98 -16.13
C ARG A 314 -22.71 -9.41 -16.19
N GLY A 315 -22.00 -9.38 -15.06
CA GLY A 315 -20.61 -8.91 -14.97
C GLY A 315 -19.59 -10.04 -14.84
N SER A 316 -18.45 -9.98 -15.54
CA SER A 316 -17.28 -10.83 -15.24
C SER A 316 -16.63 -10.42 -13.91
N VAL A 317 -16.77 -9.16 -13.50
CA VAL A 317 -16.34 -8.66 -12.19
C VAL A 317 -17.54 -8.51 -11.25
N LEU A 318 -18.47 -7.59 -11.55
CA LEU A 318 -19.46 -7.11 -10.58
C LEU A 318 -20.92 -7.22 -11.06
N TYR A 319 -21.82 -7.68 -10.20
CA TYR A 319 -23.27 -7.64 -10.42
C TYR A 319 -24.01 -7.07 -9.22
N TRP A 320 -25.01 -6.21 -9.48
CA TRP A 320 -26.03 -5.81 -8.50
C TRP A 320 -27.41 -5.67 -9.15
N ALA A 321 -28.45 -5.70 -8.32
CA ALA A 321 -29.84 -5.56 -8.74
C ALA A 321 -30.67 -4.77 -7.71
N GLY A 322 -31.79 -4.21 -8.14
CA GLY A 322 -32.71 -3.46 -7.28
C GLY A 322 -32.27 -2.01 -7.02
N THR A 323 -32.58 -1.52 -5.83
CA THR A 323 -32.43 -0.11 -5.42
C THR A 323 -31.12 0.20 -4.70
N HIS A 324 -30.15 -0.72 -4.72
CA HIS A 324 -28.89 -0.60 -4.00
C HIS A 324 -27.94 0.45 -4.59
N THR A 325 -27.15 1.08 -3.72
CA THR A 325 -26.16 2.11 -4.08
C THR A 325 -24.77 1.51 -4.20
N ILE A 326 -24.28 1.40 -5.44
CA ILE A 326 -22.89 1.07 -5.75
C ILE A 326 -22.18 2.33 -6.23
N THR A 327 -21.08 2.71 -5.57
CA THR A 327 -20.15 3.75 -5.99
C THR A 327 -18.85 3.11 -6.45
N LEU A 328 -18.50 3.30 -7.72
CA LEU A 328 -17.19 2.90 -8.27
C LEU A 328 -16.43 4.17 -8.68
N ARG A 329 -15.25 4.43 -8.12
CA ARG A 329 -14.38 5.52 -8.55
C ARG A 329 -12.91 5.11 -8.62
N ASP A 330 -12.21 5.56 -9.66
CA ASP A 330 -10.76 5.34 -9.85
C ASP A 330 -10.31 3.88 -9.80
N ASN A 331 -11.20 2.91 -10.07
CA ASN A 331 -10.82 1.51 -10.19
C ASN A 331 -10.28 1.19 -11.59
N ILE A 332 -9.49 0.13 -11.70
CA ILE A 332 -9.12 -0.49 -12.97
C ILE A 332 -9.90 -1.79 -13.12
N PHE A 333 -10.60 -1.95 -14.24
CA PHE A 333 -11.17 -3.21 -14.71
C PHE A 333 -10.47 -3.55 -16.03
N HIS A 334 -9.73 -4.66 -16.08
CA HIS A 334 -8.96 -5.04 -17.26
C HIS A 334 -8.83 -6.56 -17.42
N GLY A 335 -8.97 -7.07 -18.64
CA GLY A 335 -8.79 -8.49 -18.96
C GLY A 335 -9.82 -9.43 -18.29
N ASN A 336 -10.97 -8.93 -17.85
CA ASN A 336 -11.99 -9.73 -17.17
C ASN A 336 -12.93 -10.42 -18.19
N THR A 337 -13.03 -11.75 -18.18
CA THR A 337 -13.50 -12.55 -19.32
C THR A 337 -14.81 -13.33 -19.12
N ASN A 338 -15.27 -13.97 -20.20
CA ASN A 338 -16.42 -14.90 -20.28
C ASN A 338 -17.82 -14.28 -20.01
N SER A 339 -17.89 -12.96 -19.82
CA SER A 339 -19.13 -12.18 -19.75
C SER A 339 -19.15 -11.10 -20.83
N PRO A 340 -20.32 -10.68 -21.37
CA PRO A 340 -20.42 -9.56 -22.31
C PRO A 340 -20.36 -8.18 -21.63
N ARG A 341 -20.17 -8.13 -20.30
CA ARG A 341 -19.88 -6.93 -19.51
C ARG A 341 -18.92 -7.24 -18.37
N GLU A 342 -18.09 -6.28 -17.97
CA GLU A 342 -17.32 -6.31 -16.71
C GLU A 342 -18.22 -6.06 -15.49
N CYS A 343 -19.05 -5.02 -15.55
CA CYS A 343 -20.01 -4.65 -14.51
C CYS A 343 -21.46 -4.74 -15.02
N GLN A 344 -22.38 -5.10 -14.12
CA GLN A 344 -23.81 -5.12 -14.40
C GLN A 344 -24.64 -4.45 -13.29
N GLY A 345 -25.16 -3.27 -13.63
CA GLY A 345 -25.88 -2.36 -12.74
C GLY A 345 -25.26 -0.96 -12.81
N GLY A 346 -26.00 0.05 -12.33
CA GLY A 346 -25.57 1.44 -12.06
C GLY A 346 -24.46 2.06 -12.94
N SER A 347 -23.62 2.89 -12.30
CA SER A 347 -22.58 3.70 -12.97
C SER A 347 -21.61 4.30 -11.96
N GLY A 348 -20.31 4.04 -12.12
CA GLY A 348 -19.24 4.81 -11.48
C GLY A 348 -18.82 6.06 -12.27
N SER A 349 -17.87 6.81 -11.72
CA SER A 349 -17.10 7.81 -12.47
C SER A 349 -15.62 7.41 -12.52
N ASP A 350 -14.92 7.86 -13.56
CA ASP A 350 -13.45 7.88 -13.61
C ASP A 350 -12.74 6.51 -13.45
N ASN A 351 -13.45 5.38 -13.63
CA ASN A 351 -12.82 4.05 -13.69
C ASN A 351 -12.26 3.78 -15.09
N LEU A 352 -11.19 3.00 -15.21
CA LEU A 352 -10.75 2.43 -16.49
C LEU A 352 -11.41 1.06 -16.68
N THR A 353 -11.99 0.80 -17.85
CA THR A 353 -12.74 -0.44 -18.14
C THR A 353 -12.67 -0.80 -19.63
N ASP A 354 -12.57 -2.09 -19.93
CA ASP A 354 -12.40 -2.63 -21.28
C ASP A 354 -13.69 -2.54 -22.15
N ASP A 355 -14.85 -2.26 -21.54
CA ASP A 355 -16.13 -2.14 -22.25
C ASP A 355 -16.98 -0.90 -21.89
N GLY A 356 -16.57 -0.13 -20.87
CA GLY A 356 -17.30 1.06 -20.41
C GLY A 356 -18.46 0.78 -19.45
N SER A 357 -18.78 -0.48 -19.16
CA SER A 357 -19.96 -0.91 -18.39
C SER A 357 -19.88 -0.48 -16.93
N CYS A 358 -18.70 -0.48 -16.32
CA CYS A 358 -18.50 -0.02 -14.94
C CYS A 358 -18.73 1.49 -14.76
N ASN A 359 -18.65 2.27 -15.85
CA ASN A 359 -19.01 3.69 -15.88
C ASN A 359 -20.48 3.92 -16.33
N GLY A 360 -21.29 2.86 -16.45
CA GLY A 360 -22.68 2.94 -16.95
C GLY A 360 -22.80 3.23 -18.44
N THR A 361 -21.73 3.07 -19.22
CA THR A 361 -21.69 3.38 -20.66
C THR A 361 -21.48 2.13 -21.52
N THR A 362 -21.19 2.33 -22.80
CA THR A 362 -20.63 1.32 -23.71
C THR A 362 -19.40 1.86 -24.46
N ILE A 363 -18.65 2.76 -23.81
CA ILE A 363 -17.44 3.38 -24.37
C ILE A 363 -16.24 2.87 -23.58
N PRO A 364 -15.41 1.98 -24.16
CA PRO A 364 -14.19 1.49 -23.52
C PRO A 364 -13.22 2.62 -23.18
N ASN A 365 -12.55 2.47 -22.05
CA ASN A 365 -11.38 3.24 -21.65
C ASN A 365 -10.39 2.33 -20.90
N SER A 366 -9.97 1.24 -21.55
CA SER A 366 -8.96 0.29 -21.08
C SER A 366 -7.72 0.99 -20.52
N VAL A 367 -7.09 0.35 -19.52
CA VAL A 367 -5.77 0.77 -19.05
C VAL A 367 -4.69 0.48 -20.10
N THR A 368 -3.73 1.38 -20.25
CA THR A 368 -2.51 1.19 -21.05
C THR A 368 -1.32 0.92 -20.14
N ASN A 369 -0.27 0.28 -20.66
CA ASN A 369 1.01 0.08 -19.95
C ASN A 369 0.82 -0.48 -18.52
N PHE A 370 0.20 -1.66 -18.45
CA PHE A 370 -0.22 -2.35 -17.23
C PHE A 370 0.44 -3.73 -17.17
N ASP A 371 1.03 -4.09 -16.03
CA ASP A 371 1.60 -5.42 -15.82
C ASP A 371 0.51 -6.42 -15.40
N SER A 372 0.17 -7.31 -16.33
CA SER A 372 -0.73 -8.45 -16.13
C SER A 372 -0.21 -9.49 -15.12
N THR A 373 1.04 -9.36 -14.65
CA THR A 373 1.64 -10.22 -13.63
C THR A 373 1.18 -9.79 -12.23
N LEU A 374 0.57 -10.71 -11.47
CA LEU A 374 0.31 -10.50 -10.05
C LEU A 374 1.62 -10.72 -9.25
N GLY A 375 2.28 -9.62 -8.89
CA GLY A 375 3.68 -9.58 -8.45
C GLY A 375 3.91 -9.07 -7.02
N GLU A 376 5.10 -9.39 -6.48
CA GLU A 376 5.59 -8.93 -5.18
C GLU A 376 6.18 -7.51 -5.29
N ASN A 377 5.33 -6.52 -5.58
CA ASN A 377 5.78 -5.19 -6.05
C ASN A 377 6.20 -4.22 -4.93
N GLY A 378 6.59 -4.75 -3.76
CA GLY A 378 7.10 -3.99 -2.60
C GLY A 378 6.07 -3.69 -1.50
N GLY A 379 5.02 -4.51 -1.34
CA GLY A 379 3.96 -4.34 -0.33
C GLY A 379 3.75 -5.56 0.59
N PRO A 380 2.78 -5.51 1.52
CA PRO A 380 2.40 -6.67 2.34
C PRO A 380 1.59 -7.71 1.54
N THR A 381 0.99 -7.31 0.41
CA THR A 381 0.25 -8.17 -0.50
C THR A 381 0.67 -7.96 -1.95
N LYS A 382 0.39 -8.96 -2.79
CA LYS A 382 0.65 -8.87 -4.24
C LYS A 382 -0.28 -7.89 -4.93
N THR A 383 0.26 -7.20 -5.92
CA THR A 383 -0.49 -6.25 -6.76
C THR A 383 -0.26 -6.53 -8.24
N HIS A 384 -1.07 -5.94 -9.11
CA HIS A 384 -0.62 -5.61 -10.46
C HIS A 384 0.12 -4.27 -10.42
N ALA A 385 1.09 -4.07 -11.32
CA ALA A 385 1.85 -2.83 -11.41
C ALA A 385 1.41 -1.98 -12.60
N LEU A 386 1.44 -0.66 -12.44
CA LEU A 386 1.43 0.26 -13.56
C LEU A 386 2.85 0.39 -14.13
N GLN A 387 2.94 0.76 -15.40
CA GLN A 387 4.21 1.03 -16.10
C GLN A 387 4.20 2.45 -16.68
N SER A 388 5.37 2.95 -17.06
CA SER A 388 5.62 4.30 -17.58
C SER A 388 4.59 4.73 -18.64
N SER A 389 4.10 5.97 -18.57
CA SER A 389 3.08 6.52 -19.49
C SER A 389 1.76 5.72 -19.56
N SER A 390 1.36 5.02 -18.49
CA SER A 390 0.00 4.49 -18.37
C SER A 390 -1.03 5.62 -18.30
N ASN A 391 -2.20 5.44 -18.91
CA ASN A 391 -3.35 6.35 -18.77
C ASN A 391 -4.05 6.26 -17.40
N ALA A 392 -3.56 5.41 -16.49
CA ALA A 392 -3.93 5.41 -15.09
C ALA A 392 -3.13 6.42 -14.25
N LEU A 393 -1.97 6.91 -14.74
CA LEU A 393 -1.09 7.79 -13.99
C LEU A 393 -1.70 9.18 -13.82
N ASP A 394 -1.58 9.77 -12.62
CA ASP A 394 -2.04 11.14 -12.31
C ASP A 394 -3.54 11.40 -12.63
N ALA A 395 -4.34 10.33 -12.76
CA ALA A 395 -5.61 10.42 -13.47
C ALA A 395 -6.85 10.44 -12.55
N SER A 396 -6.71 10.35 -11.23
CA SER A 396 -7.83 10.44 -10.28
C SER A 396 -8.53 11.81 -10.34
N SER A 397 -9.85 11.81 -10.14
CA SER A 397 -10.63 13.04 -9.97
C SER A 397 -10.73 13.51 -8.51
N SER A 398 -10.33 12.66 -7.55
CA SER A 398 -10.28 12.98 -6.12
C SER A 398 -9.56 11.88 -5.33
N CYS A 399 -8.36 12.15 -4.83
CA CYS A 399 -7.62 11.19 -4.01
C CYS A 399 -8.13 11.09 -2.55
N THR A 400 -9.38 10.65 -2.39
CA THR A 400 -10.07 10.50 -1.10
C THR A 400 -10.75 9.14 -0.98
N TYR A 401 -10.95 8.66 0.24
CA TYR A 401 -11.78 7.48 0.50
C TYR A 401 -13.26 7.80 0.32
N VAL A 402 -14.04 6.81 -0.12
CA VAL A 402 -15.51 6.83 -0.05
C VAL A 402 -15.94 5.66 0.83
N SER A 403 -16.75 5.91 1.86
CA SER A 403 -17.29 4.86 2.73
C SER A 403 -18.65 5.21 3.33
N THR A 404 -19.41 4.18 3.69
CA THR A 404 -20.70 4.28 4.39
C THR A 404 -20.75 3.28 5.55
N GLY A 405 -21.49 3.61 6.61
CA GLY A 405 -21.61 2.77 7.80
C GLY A 405 -20.37 2.85 8.71
N THR A 406 -20.16 1.82 9.52
CA THR A 406 -19.01 1.70 10.41
C THR A 406 -17.78 1.23 9.63
N ASN A 407 -16.69 2.01 9.66
CA ASN A 407 -15.41 1.63 9.07
C ASN A 407 -14.27 2.20 9.90
N ASN A 408 -13.50 1.32 10.54
CA ASN A 408 -12.36 1.69 11.38
C ASN A 408 -11.03 1.71 10.60
N LEU A 409 -11.00 1.13 9.40
CA LEU A 409 -9.84 1.17 8.49
C LEU A 409 -9.70 2.58 7.89
N PHE A 410 -10.78 3.11 7.29
CA PHE A 410 -10.76 4.40 6.59
C PHE A 410 -12.08 5.17 6.62
N SER A 411 -11.96 6.50 6.74
CA SER A 411 -13.09 7.44 6.87
C SER A 411 -13.40 8.18 5.56
N ASN A 412 -14.69 8.25 5.22
CA ASN A 412 -15.20 8.92 4.02
C ASN A 412 -14.74 10.38 3.91
N GLY A 413 -14.16 10.75 2.76
CA GLY A 413 -13.65 12.09 2.46
C GLY A 413 -12.25 12.40 3.02
N VAL A 414 -11.62 11.48 3.77
CA VAL A 414 -10.20 11.60 4.14
C VAL A 414 -9.32 11.30 2.92
N ALA A 415 -8.18 11.97 2.80
CA ALA A 415 -7.23 11.76 1.71
C ALA A 415 -6.61 10.35 1.77
N ILE A 416 -6.47 9.69 0.62
CA ILE A 416 -5.76 8.41 0.51
C ILE A 416 -4.26 8.74 0.45
N THR A 417 -3.53 8.43 1.52
CA THR A 417 -2.10 8.78 1.64
C THR A 417 -1.15 7.64 1.27
N ARG A 418 -1.69 6.44 1.00
CA ARG A 418 -0.93 5.25 0.58
C ARG A 418 -1.69 4.41 -0.44
N ASP A 419 -0.94 3.63 -1.22
CA ASP A 419 -1.47 2.57 -2.09
C ASP A 419 -1.54 1.20 -1.38
N GLN A 420 -1.90 0.13 -2.10
CA GLN A 420 -1.99 -1.24 -1.56
C GLN A 420 -0.69 -1.74 -0.91
N ARG A 421 0.46 -1.17 -1.28
CA ARG A 421 1.77 -1.59 -0.78
C ARG A 421 2.20 -0.83 0.46
N GLY A 422 1.44 0.20 0.86
CA GLY A 422 1.89 1.19 1.84
C GLY A 422 2.90 2.19 1.26
N ALA A 423 3.14 2.21 -0.06
CA ALA A 423 3.91 3.27 -0.70
C ALA A 423 3.13 4.60 -0.58
N ALA A 424 3.78 5.76 -0.70
CA ALA A 424 3.07 7.04 -0.62
C ALA A 424 2.07 7.21 -1.79
N ARG A 425 1.05 8.04 -1.59
CA ARG A 425 0.03 8.39 -2.58
C ARG A 425 -0.48 9.82 -2.29
N PRO A 426 -0.62 10.73 -3.27
CA PRO A 426 -0.07 10.61 -4.62
C PRO A 426 1.47 10.56 -4.60
N TYR A 427 2.07 10.02 -5.68
CA TYR A 427 3.48 10.31 -5.99
C TYR A 427 3.61 11.53 -6.93
N GLY A 428 2.73 11.64 -7.93
CA GLY A 428 2.65 12.76 -8.86
C GLY A 428 1.84 13.96 -8.34
N SER A 429 1.15 14.61 -9.28
CA SER A 429 0.20 15.71 -9.06
C SER A 429 -1.15 15.26 -8.51
N ASP A 430 -1.63 14.09 -8.95
CA ASP A 430 -2.87 13.44 -8.50
C ASP A 430 -2.62 11.92 -8.38
N CYS A 431 -3.58 11.18 -7.82
CA CYS A 431 -3.38 9.75 -7.53
C CYS A 431 -3.67 8.84 -8.73
N ASP A 432 -2.92 7.75 -8.82
CA ASP A 432 -3.09 6.77 -9.89
C ASP A 432 -4.39 5.96 -9.73
N LYS A 433 -4.97 5.56 -10.85
CA LYS A 433 -6.13 4.66 -10.86
C LYS A 433 -5.71 3.25 -10.49
N GLY A 434 -6.58 2.56 -9.75
CA GLY A 434 -6.32 1.23 -9.20
C GLY A 434 -5.45 1.24 -7.94
N ALA A 435 -5.09 0.03 -7.51
CA ALA A 435 -4.53 -0.23 -6.19
C ALA A 435 -3.03 0.07 -6.04
N PHE A 436 -2.37 0.51 -7.11
CA PHE A 436 -0.93 0.69 -7.20
C PHE A 436 -0.60 2.12 -7.62
N GLU A 437 0.38 2.75 -6.96
CA GLU A 437 0.90 4.07 -7.30
C GLU A 437 2.32 3.96 -7.89
N LEU A 438 2.52 4.40 -9.14
CA LEU A 438 3.81 4.33 -9.80
C LEU A 438 4.73 5.47 -9.36
N ASN A 439 5.49 5.19 -8.30
CA ASN A 439 6.74 5.90 -7.99
C ASN A 439 7.78 5.62 -9.09
N GLU A 440 7.68 6.30 -10.24
CA GLU A 440 8.63 6.16 -11.34
C GLU A 440 9.92 6.94 -11.04
N THR A 441 11.03 6.21 -10.90
CA THR A 441 12.38 6.77 -11.05
C THR A 441 12.80 6.66 -12.52
N ILE A 442 12.60 7.72 -13.30
CA ILE A 442 12.85 7.72 -14.74
C ILE A 442 14.35 7.94 -15.00
N THR A 443 15.13 6.86 -14.95
CA THR A 443 16.57 6.88 -15.25
C THR A 443 16.83 7.00 -16.76
N GLN A 444 17.24 8.18 -17.19
CA GLN A 444 17.82 8.46 -18.51
C GLN A 444 19.34 8.59 -18.42
N GLY A 445 20.06 8.26 -19.48
CA GLY A 445 21.52 8.37 -19.48
C GLY A 445 22.14 8.53 -20.86
N ASN A 446 23.18 9.35 -20.96
CA ASN A 446 24.00 9.43 -22.16
C ASN A 446 25.49 9.16 -21.85
N CYS A 447 26.02 8.08 -22.42
CA CYS A 447 27.42 7.67 -22.31
C CYS A 447 28.15 7.73 -23.67
N SER A 448 27.82 8.70 -24.54
CA SER A 448 28.28 8.74 -25.93
C SER A 448 29.71 9.27 -26.12
N GLY A 449 30.72 8.47 -25.78
CA GLY A 449 32.09 8.62 -26.30
C GLY A 449 33.15 9.09 -25.28
N PRO A 450 34.33 9.54 -25.76
CA PRO A 450 35.50 9.75 -24.92
C PRO A 450 35.44 11.02 -24.05
N ASP A 451 34.60 12.00 -24.36
CA ASP A 451 34.27 13.15 -23.49
C ASP A 451 32.90 13.70 -23.92
N LEU A 452 31.98 13.94 -22.97
CA LEU A 452 30.70 14.59 -23.26
C LEU A 452 30.87 16.11 -23.41
N SER A 453 30.16 16.69 -24.38
CA SER A 453 30.16 18.14 -24.63
C SER A 453 28.86 18.59 -25.31
N GLY A 454 28.53 19.88 -25.17
CA GLY A 454 27.29 20.45 -25.68
C GLY A 454 26.04 20.02 -24.89
N ASN A 455 24.88 20.17 -25.52
CA ASN A 455 23.58 19.95 -24.89
C ASN A 455 23.25 18.45 -24.86
N GLN A 456 23.09 17.91 -23.64
CA GLN A 456 22.47 16.62 -23.39
C GLN A 456 20.98 16.86 -23.11
N VAL A 457 20.09 16.18 -23.83
CA VAL A 457 18.64 16.31 -23.66
C VAL A 457 18.08 14.97 -23.21
N PHE A 458 17.38 15.00 -22.09
CA PHE A 458 16.71 13.84 -21.50
C PHE A 458 15.21 14.07 -21.54
N ALA A 459 14.46 13.15 -22.14
CA ALA A 459 13.01 13.23 -22.28
C ALA A 459 12.34 12.16 -21.40
N PHE A 460 11.24 12.51 -20.76
CA PHE A 460 10.61 11.71 -19.71
C PHE A 460 9.23 11.21 -20.12
N SER A 461 8.71 10.20 -19.41
CA SER A 461 7.41 9.54 -19.68
C SER A 461 6.22 10.50 -19.55
N SER A 462 6.39 11.60 -18.81
CA SER A 462 5.49 12.75 -18.66
C SER A 462 5.44 13.70 -19.88
N GLY A 463 6.35 13.54 -20.85
CA GLY A 463 6.56 14.48 -21.95
C GLY A 463 7.44 15.69 -21.60
N GLU A 464 7.92 15.77 -20.36
CA GLU A 464 8.91 16.77 -19.93
C GLU A 464 10.30 16.51 -20.53
N THR A 465 11.14 17.54 -20.58
CA THR A 465 12.54 17.40 -20.99
C THR A 465 13.51 18.20 -20.12
N LEU A 466 14.54 17.54 -19.59
CA LEU A 466 15.69 18.20 -18.97
C LEU A 466 16.76 18.46 -20.03
N THR A 467 17.35 19.66 -20.01
CA THR A 467 18.58 19.93 -20.76
C THR A 467 19.75 20.19 -19.80
N VAL A 468 20.83 19.43 -19.96
CA VAL A 468 22.12 19.64 -19.28
C VAL A 468 23.14 20.10 -20.33
N THR A 469 23.71 21.29 -20.17
CA THR A 469 24.73 21.80 -21.10
C THR A 469 26.13 21.66 -20.50
N ILE A 470 26.99 20.90 -21.19
CA ILE A 470 28.36 20.61 -20.76
C ILE A 470 29.34 21.45 -21.61
N GLY A 471 30.04 22.39 -20.97
CA GLY A 471 30.93 23.33 -21.68
C GLY A 471 32.24 22.67 -22.15
N THR A 472 33.11 22.35 -21.21
CA THR A 472 34.34 21.56 -21.42
C THR A 472 34.55 20.68 -20.20
N ALA A 473 34.43 19.37 -20.34
CA ALA A 473 34.59 18.41 -19.25
C ALA A 473 35.49 17.25 -19.69
N ASN A 474 36.78 17.35 -19.36
CA ASN A 474 37.72 16.24 -19.56
C ASN A 474 37.38 15.12 -18.55
N GLY A 475 37.19 13.89 -19.04
CA GLY A 475 36.90 12.72 -18.21
C GLY A 475 35.41 12.51 -17.87
N LEU A 476 34.50 13.39 -18.32
CA LEU A 476 33.05 13.17 -18.16
C LEU A 476 32.54 12.28 -19.30
N HIS A 477 32.69 10.97 -19.14
CA HIS A 477 32.35 9.98 -20.16
C HIS A 477 30.86 9.58 -20.18
N CYS A 478 30.16 9.73 -19.06
CA CYS A 478 28.72 9.49 -18.97
C CYS A 478 28.07 10.36 -17.91
N ILE A 479 26.85 10.81 -18.21
CA ILE A 479 25.95 11.48 -17.27
C ILE A 479 24.60 10.75 -17.28
N THR A 480 24.08 10.43 -16.09
CA THR A 480 22.72 9.93 -15.88
C THR A 480 21.87 10.97 -15.17
N VAL A 481 20.57 10.90 -15.41
CA VAL A 481 19.55 11.71 -14.76
C VAL A 481 18.42 10.78 -14.38
N GLU A 482 18.02 10.83 -13.13
CA GLU A 482 16.90 10.08 -12.59
C GLU A 482 15.85 11.12 -12.20
N GLN A 483 14.81 11.29 -13.02
CA GLN A 483 13.64 12.04 -12.56
C GLN A 483 12.90 11.21 -11.53
N MET A 484 12.49 11.85 -10.45
CA MET A 484 11.73 11.28 -9.36
C MET A 484 10.42 12.05 -9.29
N ASN A 485 9.34 11.38 -9.68
CA ASN A 485 7.97 11.92 -9.61
C ASN A 485 7.54 11.88 -8.13
N ALA A 486 8.04 12.84 -7.35
CA ALA A 486 7.82 13.02 -5.92
C ALA A 486 8.24 14.43 -5.48
N ASN A 487 7.91 14.79 -4.23
CA ASN A 487 8.62 15.86 -3.53
C ASN A 487 9.93 15.30 -2.92
N HIS A 488 11.05 16.03 -3.06
CA HIS A 488 12.33 15.57 -2.49
C HIS A 488 12.27 15.54 -0.95
N LEU A 489 12.79 14.47 -0.33
CA LEU A 489 12.67 14.22 1.11
C LEU A 489 13.23 15.34 2.01
N MET A 490 14.17 16.14 1.51
CA MET A 490 14.77 17.28 2.22
C MET A 490 14.15 18.64 1.83
N ALA A 491 13.01 18.67 1.15
CA ALA A 491 12.22 19.88 0.86
C ALA A 491 11.39 20.33 2.10
N THR A 492 12.00 20.34 3.29
CA THR A 492 11.28 20.38 4.58
C THR A 492 11.26 21.75 5.24
N GLY A 493 11.26 22.83 4.46
CA GLY A 493 11.20 24.19 5.00
C GLY A 493 10.78 25.23 3.96
N PRO A 494 10.34 26.41 4.42
CA PRO A 494 10.13 27.54 3.53
C PRO A 494 11.46 27.92 2.88
N GLY A 495 11.45 28.10 1.56
CA GLY A 495 12.54 28.70 0.81
C GLY A 495 12.77 30.16 1.22
N PRO A 496 13.76 30.87 0.63
CA PRO A 496 14.21 32.19 1.09
C PRO A 496 13.12 33.26 1.27
N ASN A 497 11.99 33.13 0.55
CA ASN A 497 10.85 34.07 0.59
C ASN A 497 9.54 33.47 1.13
N GLY A 498 9.53 32.25 1.68
CA GLY A 498 8.37 31.65 2.36
C GLY A 498 7.61 30.54 1.61
N GLY A 499 7.84 30.35 0.31
CA GLY A 499 7.25 29.26 -0.49
C GLY A 499 7.86 27.87 -0.21
N THR A 500 7.24 26.82 -0.73
CA THR A 500 7.62 25.41 -0.53
C THR A 500 8.30 24.83 -1.77
N LEU A 501 9.28 23.93 -1.58
CA LEU A 501 9.90 23.18 -2.69
C LEU A 501 9.13 21.87 -2.96
N HIS A 502 7.80 21.97 -3.07
CA HIS A 502 6.86 20.85 -3.19
C HIS A 502 6.24 20.78 -4.58
N THR A 503 7.09 20.64 -5.59
CA THR A 503 6.73 20.75 -7.02
C THR A 503 6.39 19.42 -7.70
N GLY A 504 6.23 18.32 -6.96
CA GLY A 504 5.87 16.99 -7.49
C GLY A 504 6.96 16.28 -8.32
N ASN A 505 8.04 16.98 -8.66
CA ASN A 505 9.19 16.45 -9.40
C ASN A 505 10.52 16.94 -8.79
N TRP A 506 11.51 16.05 -8.75
CA TRP A 506 12.93 16.37 -8.56
C TRP A 506 13.83 15.48 -9.42
N TRP A 507 15.09 15.85 -9.60
CA TRP A 507 16.04 15.14 -10.47
C TRP A 507 17.34 14.84 -9.72
N HIS A 508 17.67 13.56 -9.54
CA HIS A 508 19.02 13.12 -9.19
C HIS A 508 19.87 13.15 -10.46
N ILE A 509 21.08 13.71 -10.41
CA ILE A 509 22.00 13.72 -11.54
C ILE A 509 23.30 13.06 -11.09
N THR A 510 23.85 12.16 -11.92
CA THR A 510 25.14 11.51 -11.65
C THR A 510 26.03 11.51 -12.88
N GLY A 511 27.32 11.33 -12.65
CA GLY A 511 28.31 11.15 -13.72
C GLY A 511 29.71 11.09 -13.12
N ASN A 512 30.59 10.31 -13.73
CA ASN A 512 31.96 10.15 -13.27
C ASN A 512 32.84 11.25 -13.88
N ILE A 513 33.63 11.93 -13.07
CA ILE A 513 34.41 13.13 -13.42
C ILE A 513 35.75 13.10 -12.68
N THR A 514 36.83 13.46 -13.36
CA THR A 514 38.18 13.54 -12.77
C THR A 514 38.74 14.95 -12.60
N ASP A 515 38.28 15.91 -13.40
CA ASP A 515 38.71 17.32 -13.38
C ASP A 515 37.51 18.27 -13.13
N SER A 516 37.74 19.44 -12.53
CA SER A 516 36.68 20.43 -12.29
C SER A 516 36.10 20.99 -13.59
N PHE A 517 34.78 21.13 -13.65
CA PHE A 517 34.05 21.59 -14.85
C PHE A 517 32.95 22.61 -14.50
N ASN A 518 32.41 23.25 -15.53
CA ASN A 518 31.26 24.16 -15.41
C ASN A 518 30.02 23.50 -16.02
N ILE A 519 28.88 23.65 -15.37
CA ILE A 519 27.60 23.06 -15.78
C ILE A 519 26.48 24.12 -15.73
N SER A 520 25.58 24.04 -16.71
CA SER A 520 24.30 24.75 -16.70
C SER A 520 23.16 23.76 -16.84
N ILE A 521 22.17 23.87 -15.97
CA ILE A 521 21.01 22.98 -15.90
C ILE A 521 19.73 23.82 -15.98
N THR A 522 18.79 23.39 -16.79
CA THR A 522 17.46 24.03 -16.95
C THR A 522 16.38 22.97 -16.81
N LEU A 523 15.65 23.00 -15.68
CA LEU A 523 14.59 22.06 -15.34
C LEU A 523 13.25 22.40 -16.05
N PRO A 524 12.31 21.45 -16.16
CA PRO A 524 10.87 21.70 -16.43
C PRO A 524 10.17 22.48 -15.30
N TYR A 525 9.02 23.13 -15.63
CA TYR A 525 8.30 24.12 -14.80
C TYR A 525 7.00 24.65 -15.50
N ASN A 526 6.20 25.59 -14.91
CA ASN A 526 4.88 26.09 -15.44
C ASN A 526 4.52 27.61 -15.70
N ASN A 527 5.11 28.70 -15.14
CA ASN A 527 4.86 30.14 -15.46
C ASN A 527 6.11 31.06 -15.27
N ALA A 528 6.46 31.96 -16.21
CA ALA A 528 7.73 32.74 -16.15
C ALA A 528 7.59 34.13 -15.50
N ASP A 529 8.01 34.26 -14.23
CA ASP A 529 7.97 35.50 -13.47
C ASP A 529 9.29 35.79 -12.69
N ASN A 530 9.29 36.79 -11.81
CA ASN A 530 10.44 37.14 -10.97
C ASN A 530 10.50 36.36 -9.63
N GLN A 531 9.59 35.42 -9.39
CA GLN A 531 9.52 34.58 -8.18
C GLN A 531 10.02 33.15 -8.45
N SER A 532 9.95 32.71 -9.71
CA SER A 532 10.52 31.50 -10.29
C SER A 532 11.97 31.23 -9.84
N ARG A 533 12.25 30.09 -9.20
CA ARG A 533 13.63 29.65 -8.84
C ARG A 533 13.89 28.17 -9.16
N VAL A 534 15.11 27.86 -9.58
CA VAL A 534 15.68 26.51 -9.61
C VAL A 534 16.62 26.37 -8.39
N CYS A 535 16.60 25.20 -7.75
CA CYS A 535 17.33 24.92 -6.52
C CYS A 535 18.17 23.64 -6.63
N LYS A 536 19.43 23.72 -6.20
CA LYS A 536 20.34 22.59 -6.04
C LYS A 536 20.30 22.09 -4.60
N TYR A 537 20.36 20.79 -4.35
CA TYR A 537 20.67 20.26 -3.01
C TYR A 537 22.19 20.25 -2.79
N PRO A 538 22.76 21.01 -1.83
CA PRO A 538 24.20 21.05 -1.58
C PRO A 538 24.69 19.98 -0.59
N GLY A 539 23.79 19.10 -0.12
CA GLY A 539 24.06 18.19 0.98
C GLY A 539 23.90 18.82 2.38
N ASN A 540 24.20 18.05 3.42
CA ASN A 540 23.91 18.33 4.84
C ASN A 540 24.72 19.49 5.51
N LEU A 541 25.08 20.54 4.77
CA LEU A 541 25.91 21.64 5.29
C LEU A 541 25.12 22.74 6.02
N GLY A 542 23.86 23.00 5.61
CA GLY A 542 22.98 24.02 6.20
C GLY A 542 23.42 25.48 5.98
N LYS A 543 22.59 26.50 6.24
CA LYS A 543 21.17 26.51 6.64
C LYS A 543 20.25 26.68 5.42
N TYR A 544 18.93 26.57 5.61
CA TYR A 544 17.89 26.64 4.57
C TYR A 544 17.82 25.46 3.56
N GLY A 545 18.74 24.50 3.66
CA GLY A 545 18.62 23.17 3.05
C GLY A 545 18.92 23.09 1.55
N TRP A 546 18.65 24.15 0.79
CA TRP A 546 18.82 24.20 -0.66
C TRP A 546 19.59 25.43 -1.13
N ASP A 547 20.47 25.24 -2.11
CA ASP A 547 21.16 26.27 -2.88
C ASP A 547 20.22 26.73 -4.03
N CYS A 548 19.22 27.53 -3.67
CA CYS A 548 18.34 28.22 -4.60
C CYS A 548 18.97 29.51 -5.12
N ASP A 549 18.65 29.89 -6.35
CA ASP A 549 19.02 31.20 -6.90
C ASP A 549 18.50 32.36 -6.01
N ASP A 550 19.35 33.37 -5.77
CA ASP A 550 19.07 34.42 -4.77
C ASP A 550 18.19 35.57 -5.31
N GLY A 551 18.00 35.61 -6.63
CA GLY A 551 17.16 36.58 -7.31
C GLY A 551 17.76 37.98 -7.46
N THR A 552 19.07 38.15 -7.25
CA THR A 552 19.76 39.44 -7.44
C THR A 552 19.95 39.83 -8.91
N ASP A 553 19.82 38.91 -9.86
CA ASP A 553 19.71 39.25 -11.28
C ASP A 553 18.35 39.90 -11.57
N THR A 554 18.34 41.21 -11.75
CA THR A 554 17.12 41.98 -12.04
C THR A 554 16.64 41.87 -13.49
N THR A 555 17.33 41.10 -14.33
CA THR A 555 17.12 41.03 -15.79
C THR A 555 16.28 39.82 -16.20
N TYR A 556 15.14 39.63 -15.52
CA TYR A 556 14.14 38.58 -15.77
C TYR A 556 13.48 38.69 -17.16
N ALA A 557 14.22 38.34 -18.21
CA ALA A 557 13.65 37.83 -19.44
C ALA A 557 13.27 36.36 -19.26
N ALA A 558 12.44 35.81 -20.16
CA ALA A 558 12.33 34.37 -20.29
C ALA A 558 13.72 33.76 -20.54
N ASN A 559 13.93 32.54 -20.04
CA ASN A 559 15.10 31.69 -20.29
C ASN A 559 16.40 31.98 -19.50
N THR A 560 16.31 32.33 -18.21
CA THR A 560 17.49 32.38 -17.33
C THR A 560 17.94 30.97 -16.90
N SER A 561 19.23 30.83 -16.56
CA SER A 561 19.90 29.53 -16.38
C SER A 561 20.70 29.46 -15.08
N VAL A 562 20.56 28.38 -14.29
CA VAL A 562 21.47 28.14 -13.15
C VAL A 562 22.80 27.59 -13.66
N SER A 563 23.78 28.50 -13.76
CA SER A 563 25.18 28.15 -13.96
C SER A 563 25.87 27.92 -12.62
N ARG A 564 26.70 26.88 -12.55
CA ARG A 564 27.67 26.66 -11.46
C ARG A 564 29.02 26.29 -12.06
N SER A 565 30.07 26.94 -11.56
CA SER A 565 31.47 26.70 -11.95
C SER A 565 32.20 25.81 -10.94
N GLU A 566 33.31 25.22 -11.37
CA GLU A 566 34.22 24.44 -10.52
C GLU A 566 33.56 23.26 -9.78
N ILE A 567 32.53 22.65 -10.40
CA ILE A 567 31.85 21.48 -9.83
C ILE A 567 32.79 20.27 -9.84
N THR A 568 32.85 19.56 -8.70
CA THR A 568 33.61 18.32 -8.49
C THR A 568 32.73 17.10 -8.22
N SER A 569 31.43 17.28 -8.03
CA SER A 569 30.43 16.22 -7.89
C SER A 569 29.03 16.71 -8.25
N PHE A 570 28.20 15.84 -8.84
CA PHE A 570 26.78 16.09 -9.04
C PHE A 570 25.97 15.98 -7.72
N SER A 571 24.65 16.19 -7.80
CA SER A 571 23.71 16.23 -6.68
C SER A 571 22.25 16.19 -7.19
N ASP A 572 21.31 16.33 -6.26
CA ASP A 572 19.87 16.48 -6.50
C ASP A 572 19.48 17.93 -6.86
N TRP A 573 18.39 18.10 -7.62
CA TRP A 573 17.87 19.38 -8.12
C TRP A 573 16.34 19.40 -8.13
N ALA A 574 15.74 20.57 -7.85
CA ALA A 574 14.29 20.78 -7.85
C ALA A 574 13.93 22.22 -8.31
N VAL A 575 12.66 22.45 -8.62
CA VAL A 575 12.09 23.78 -8.84
C VAL A 575 11.32 24.27 -7.60
N GLY A 576 11.02 25.57 -7.54
CA GLY A 576 10.11 26.14 -6.55
C GLY A 576 8.71 26.47 -7.12
N ASP A 577 7.81 26.90 -6.24
CA ASP A 577 6.48 27.39 -6.60
C ASP A 577 6.50 28.37 -7.80
N TYR A 578 5.43 28.36 -8.61
CA TYR A 578 5.14 29.26 -9.74
C TYR A 578 6.08 29.21 -10.97
N THR A 579 7.28 28.64 -10.88
CA THR A 579 8.40 28.61 -11.88
C THR A 579 8.09 28.49 -13.38
N GLY A 580 8.95 29.04 -14.28
CA GLY A 580 8.87 29.21 -15.78
C GLY A 580 8.30 28.10 -16.72
N PRO A 581 8.01 28.29 -18.04
CA PRO A 581 7.35 27.23 -18.84
C PRO A 581 7.98 26.84 -20.20
N THR A 582 9.27 27.04 -20.46
CA THR A 582 9.88 26.65 -21.76
C THR A 582 11.41 26.51 -21.67
N ALA A 583 12.04 25.73 -22.54
CA ALA A 583 13.49 25.58 -22.61
C ALA A 583 14.20 26.79 -23.24
N VAL A 584 15.52 26.99 -22.97
CA VAL A 584 16.45 27.62 -23.95
C VAL A 584 17.95 27.39 -23.68
N SER A 585 18.72 27.74 -24.72
CA SER A 585 20.17 27.77 -24.92
C SER A 585 21.03 28.63 -23.97
N LEU A 586 22.23 28.09 -23.69
CA LEU A 586 23.54 28.74 -23.53
C LEU A 586 23.62 30.28 -23.53
N VAL A 587 24.18 30.84 -22.43
CA VAL A 587 24.83 32.16 -22.39
C VAL A 587 26.32 32.00 -22.02
N GLN A 588 27.14 31.82 -23.06
CA GLN A 588 28.62 31.84 -23.12
C GLN A 588 29.42 32.22 -21.85
N PHE A 589 30.41 31.40 -21.45
CA PHE A 589 31.77 31.89 -21.13
C PHE A 589 32.87 30.82 -21.26
N ALA A 590 34.13 31.26 -21.36
CA ALA A 590 35.30 30.41 -21.61
C ALA A 590 36.07 30.04 -20.31
N GLY A 591 36.34 28.74 -20.14
CA GLY A 591 37.31 28.22 -19.17
C GLY A 591 38.73 28.17 -19.76
N HIS A 592 39.74 28.55 -18.99
CA HIS A 592 41.13 28.50 -19.46
C HIS A 592 41.69 27.09 -19.32
N SER A 593 42.03 26.45 -20.44
CA SER A 593 43.01 25.35 -20.43
C SER A 593 44.29 25.87 -19.78
N ASN A 594 44.87 25.11 -18.85
CA ASN A 594 46.22 25.36 -18.36
C ASN A 594 47.16 24.35 -19.07
N PRO A 595 47.58 24.60 -20.33
CA PRO A 595 48.19 23.57 -21.16
C PRO A 595 49.50 23.07 -20.55
N PRO A 596 49.90 21.81 -20.79
CA PRO A 596 51.18 21.27 -20.30
C PRO A 596 52.40 22.09 -20.78
N ILE A 597 52.22 22.87 -21.85
CA ILE A 597 53.13 23.92 -22.33
C ILE A 597 53.55 24.89 -21.21
N ALA A 598 52.70 25.21 -20.24
CA ALA A 598 53.05 26.08 -19.11
C ALA A 598 54.21 25.50 -18.27
N ARG A 599 54.18 24.19 -17.97
CA ARG A 599 55.28 23.48 -17.27
C ARG A 599 56.53 23.36 -18.16
N ILE A 600 56.37 23.14 -19.46
CA ILE A 600 57.48 23.05 -20.41
C ILE A 600 58.18 24.41 -20.56
N VAL A 601 57.43 25.49 -20.75
CA VAL A 601 57.97 26.86 -20.90
C VAL A 601 58.60 27.36 -19.60
N LEU A 602 58.04 27.03 -18.42
CA LEU A 602 58.68 27.36 -17.15
C LEU A 602 60.03 26.64 -17.00
N THR A 603 60.07 25.34 -17.31
CA THR A 603 61.30 24.53 -17.28
C THR A 603 62.34 25.06 -18.27
N ILE A 604 61.97 25.33 -19.52
CA ILE A 604 62.86 25.87 -20.56
C ILE A 604 63.38 27.26 -20.17
N LYS A 605 62.53 28.15 -19.63
CA LYS A 605 62.97 29.46 -19.13
C LYS A 605 63.97 29.31 -17.99
N LEU A 606 63.75 28.38 -17.06
CA LEU A 606 64.68 28.10 -15.97
C LEU A 606 66.04 27.58 -16.49
N SER A 607 66.03 26.66 -17.47
CA SER A 607 67.24 26.15 -18.12
C SER A 607 68.02 27.24 -18.87
N ILE A 608 67.33 28.13 -19.60
CA ILE A 608 67.95 29.24 -20.33
C ILE A 608 68.54 30.28 -19.35
N VAL A 609 67.85 30.57 -18.24
CA VAL A 609 68.38 31.46 -17.20
C VAL A 609 69.62 30.85 -16.52
N LEU A 610 69.61 29.55 -16.21
CA LEU A 610 70.77 28.85 -15.64
C LEU A 610 71.97 28.82 -16.60
N LEU A 611 71.74 28.56 -17.90
CA LEU A 611 72.79 28.65 -18.94
C LEU A 611 73.32 30.08 -19.09
N GLY A 612 72.46 31.09 -19.09
CA GLY A 612 72.85 32.50 -19.17
C GLY A 612 73.68 32.95 -17.97
N VAL A 613 73.29 32.58 -16.75
CA VAL A 613 74.06 32.85 -15.53
C VAL A 613 75.41 32.12 -15.56
N GLY A 614 75.43 30.84 -15.97
CA GLY A 614 76.68 30.07 -16.13
C GLY A 614 77.67 30.71 -17.10
N LEU A 615 77.19 31.16 -18.27
CA LEU A 615 78.01 31.87 -19.26
C LEU A 615 78.52 33.22 -18.75
N ILE A 616 77.71 33.98 -18.00
CA ILE A 616 78.13 35.26 -17.40
C ILE A 616 79.19 35.03 -16.31
N VAL A 617 79.07 33.97 -15.51
CA VAL A 617 80.07 33.59 -14.49
C VAL A 617 81.38 33.18 -15.16
N LEU A 618 81.34 32.30 -16.17
CA LEU A 618 82.52 31.88 -16.92
C LEU A 618 83.20 33.07 -17.63
N TRP A 619 82.43 34.00 -18.22
CA TRP A 619 82.97 35.22 -18.81
C TRP A 619 83.63 36.15 -17.78
N ARG A 620 83.08 36.26 -16.56
CA ARG A 620 83.71 37.03 -15.49
C ARG A 620 85.01 36.40 -14.99
N ILE A 621 85.05 35.08 -14.82
CA ILE A 621 86.27 34.35 -14.43
C ILE A 621 87.36 34.54 -15.49
N HIS A 622 87.05 34.26 -16.76
CA HIS A 622 88.01 34.40 -17.87
C HIS A 622 88.48 35.85 -18.10
N LYS A 623 87.74 36.84 -17.59
CA LYS A 623 88.13 38.26 -17.62
C LYS A 623 88.98 38.67 -16.42
N GLN A 624 88.90 37.98 -15.28
CA GLN A 624 89.81 38.20 -14.15
C GLN A 624 91.17 37.50 -14.36
N GLU A 625 91.20 36.35 -15.04
CA GLU A 625 92.45 35.68 -15.46
C GLU A 625 93.21 36.40 -16.59
N ARG A 626 92.69 37.53 -17.08
CA ARG A 626 93.31 38.38 -18.12
C ARG A 626 93.47 39.84 -17.71
N ALA A 627 93.67 40.09 -16.42
CA ALA A 627 94.28 41.33 -15.93
C ALA A 627 95.82 41.18 -15.94
N PRO A 628 96.58 42.03 -16.66
CA PRO A 628 98.04 42.11 -16.54
C PRO A 628 98.48 42.89 -15.30
#